data_AF-A0A965KZD7-F1
#
_entry.id   AF-A0A965KZD7-F1
#
_cell.length_a   1.000
_cell.length_b   1.000
_cell.length_c   1.000
_cell.angle_alpha   90.00
_cell.angle_beta   90.00
_cell.angle_gamma   90.00
#
_symmetry.space_group_name_H-M   'P 1'
#
loop_
_entity.id
_entity.type
_entity.pdbx_description
1 polymer ?
#
loop_
_entity_poly.entity_id
_entity_poly.type
_entity_poly.pdbx_seq_one_letter_code
_entity_poly.pdbx_strand_id
1 'polypeptide(L)'
;DTPSSFVLSTVAPGFSVANYSIDGRCEWFWPEKFVQCKECLTPNDKMARDCRSCGHTLIDPNKNLSGKHYTDADWVDVISAKRTVINSKKMGKGVLIKYTLNRSPIDGAKKEVIGGTEFEVAEEFLWPESRERLALAEHAKFVSRHIKPGFLKPIQKLNIRSAEALANNGAIDIPARITHRINEKGISVIHRKEFNSGRIAE
;
A
#
# COMPACT_ATOMS: atom_id res chain seq x y z
N ASP A 1 42.77 -21.77 42.95
CA ASP A 1 43.51 -21.77 41.67
C ASP A 1 42.62 -21.41 40.51
N THR A 2 42.66 -20.14 40.10
CA THR A 2 42.05 -19.65 38.86
C THR A 2 43.15 -18.94 38.08
N PRO A 3 43.56 -19.40 36.90
CA PRO A 3 44.29 -18.56 35.98
C PRO A 3 43.29 -17.80 35.12
N SER A 4 43.33 -16.49 35.28
CA SER A 4 43.01 -15.51 34.26
C SER A 4 43.61 -15.94 32.92
N SER A 5 42.79 -16.08 31.89
CA SER A 5 43.25 -16.15 30.51
C SER A 5 42.60 -15.03 29.71
N PHE A 6 43.20 -13.84 29.80
CA PHE A 6 43.06 -12.81 28.77
C PHE A 6 43.66 -13.36 27.48
N VAL A 7 42.81 -13.77 26.54
CA VAL A 7 43.23 -14.09 25.18
C VAL A 7 43.35 -12.77 24.42
N LEU A 8 44.57 -12.25 24.32
CA LEU A 8 44.92 -11.12 23.45
C LEU A 8 44.83 -11.59 21.99
N SER A 9 43.68 -11.34 21.37
CA SER A 9 43.52 -11.46 19.92
C SER A 9 44.24 -10.29 19.26
N THR A 10 45.31 -10.59 18.53
CA THR A 10 46.12 -9.64 17.76
C THR A 10 45.30 -9.06 16.60
N VAL A 11 44.82 -7.83 16.76
CA VAL A 11 44.37 -6.98 15.65
C VAL A 11 45.47 -5.96 15.37
N ALA A 12 45.67 -5.62 14.09
CA ALA A 12 46.72 -4.75 13.60
C ALA A 12 46.85 -3.43 14.41
N PRO A 13 48.07 -2.87 14.56
CA PRO A 13 48.29 -1.67 15.35
C PRO A 13 47.56 -0.48 14.71
N GLY A 14 46.56 0.05 15.41
CA GLY A 14 45.77 1.21 14.97
C GLY A 14 44.25 1.05 15.03
N PHE A 15 43.72 -0.16 15.25
CA PHE A 15 42.28 -0.38 15.48
C PHE A 15 41.97 -0.36 16.97
N SER A 16 41.32 0.70 17.47
CA SER A 16 40.78 0.70 18.82
C SER A 16 39.59 -0.27 18.91
N VAL A 17 39.62 -1.14 19.92
CA VAL A 17 38.52 -2.08 20.25
C VAL A 17 37.28 -1.35 20.80
N ALA A 18 37.31 -0.02 20.86
CA ALA A 18 36.29 0.80 21.51
C ALA A 18 34.94 0.83 20.75
N ASN A 19 34.90 0.37 19.50
CA ASN A 19 33.72 0.48 18.64
C ASN A 19 33.21 -0.87 18.13
N TYR A 20 33.67 -2.00 18.67
CA TYR A 20 33.20 -3.32 18.24
C TYR A 20 32.86 -4.22 19.44
N SER A 21 31.76 -4.96 19.36
CA SER A 21 31.36 -5.96 20.34
C SER A 21 32.24 -7.21 20.27
N ILE A 22 32.10 -8.07 21.28
CA ILE A 22 32.75 -9.39 21.35
C ILE A 22 32.37 -10.27 20.14
N ASP A 23 31.17 -10.10 19.58
CA ASP A 23 30.72 -10.81 18.37
C ASP A 23 31.12 -10.09 17.05
N GLY A 24 31.99 -9.08 17.13
CA GLY A 24 32.59 -8.40 15.98
C GLY A 24 31.70 -7.37 15.28
N ARG A 25 30.57 -6.98 15.89
CA ARG A 25 29.66 -5.97 15.32
C ARG A 25 30.07 -4.58 15.73
N CYS A 26 29.82 -3.60 14.86
CA CYS A 26 30.04 -2.19 15.19
C CYS A 26 29.08 -1.75 16.32
N GLU A 27 29.64 -1.12 17.36
CA GLU A 27 28.95 -0.56 18.53
C GLU A 27 28.61 0.92 18.34
N TRP A 28 29.05 1.52 17.25
CA TRP A 28 28.84 2.93 17.00
C TRP A 28 27.45 3.18 16.40
N PHE A 29 26.66 4.00 17.09
CA PHE A 29 25.35 4.45 16.62
C PHE A 29 25.34 5.97 16.50
N TRP A 30 24.65 6.49 15.47
CA TRP A 30 24.30 7.91 15.43
C TRP A 30 23.36 8.23 16.60
N PRO A 31 23.63 9.27 17.42
CA PRO A 31 22.84 9.58 18.62
C PRO A 31 21.32 9.70 18.42
N GLU A 32 20.86 9.98 17.19
CA GLU A 32 19.45 10.12 16.84
C GLU A 32 18.87 8.94 16.02
N LYS A 33 19.68 7.91 15.73
CA LYS A 33 19.30 6.80 14.82
C LYS A 33 19.57 5.41 15.39
N PHE A 34 19.28 5.21 16.67
CA PHE A 34 19.20 3.88 17.26
C PHE A 34 17.84 3.66 17.92
N VAL A 35 17.49 2.39 18.11
CA VAL A 35 16.36 1.97 18.94
C VAL A 35 16.91 1.25 20.16
N GLN A 36 16.48 1.68 21.33
CA GLN A 36 16.88 1.03 22.58
C GLN A 36 15.97 -0.15 22.87
N CYS A 37 16.55 -1.30 23.20
CA CYS A 37 15.76 -2.45 23.66
C CYS A 37 15.09 -2.10 25.00
N LYS A 38 13.80 -2.40 25.13
CA LYS A 38 13.05 -2.13 26.37
C LYS A 38 13.42 -3.07 27.51
N GLU A 39 13.92 -4.28 27.19
CA GLU A 39 14.27 -5.31 28.18
C GLU A 39 15.71 -5.17 28.67
N CYS A 40 16.68 -5.17 27.75
CA CYS A 40 18.11 -5.21 28.11
C CYS A 40 18.85 -3.89 27.86
N LEU A 41 18.12 -2.81 27.49
CA LEU A 41 18.64 -1.47 27.24
C LEU A 41 19.74 -1.36 26.18
N THR A 42 20.05 -2.45 25.48
CA THR A 42 21.07 -2.49 24.43
C THR A 42 20.62 -1.62 23.26
N PRO A 43 21.47 -0.73 22.74
CA PRO A 43 21.18 0.00 21.51
C PRO A 43 21.21 -0.95 20.31
N ASN A 44 20.27 -0.79 19.40
CA ASN A 44 20.16 -1.55 18.17
C ASN A 44 19.97 -0.60 16.98
N ASP A 45 20.26 -1.10 15.79
CA ASP A 45 19.95 -0.38 14.56
C ASP A 45 18.45 -0.02 14.52
N LYS A 46 18.10 1.17 14.04
CA LYS A 46 16.70 1.63 13.98
C LYS A 46 15.79 0.67 13.20
N MET A 47 16.33 -0.09 12.26
CA MET A 47 15.63 -1.09 11.45
C MET A 47 15.74 -2.52 11.99
N ALA A 48 16.43 -2.74 13.12
CA ALA A 48 16.50 -4.04 13.76
C ALA A 48 15.12 -4.47 14.25
N ARG A 49 14.70 -5.68 13.89
CA ARG A 49 13.42 -6.27 14.36
C ARG A 49 13.56 -6.89 15.74
N ASP A 50 14.72 -7.50 15.99
CA ASP A 50 15.02 -8.21 17.22
C ASP A 50 16.28 -7.62 17.87
N CYS A 51 16.34 -7.67 19.19
CA CYS A 51 17.48 -7.18 19.93
C CYS A 51 18.69 -8.07 19.68
N ARG A 52 19.82 -7.46 19.32
CA ARG A 52 21.09 -8.17 19.09
C ARG A 52 21.66 -8.86 20.32
N SER A 53 21.26 -8.45 21.52
CA SER A 53 21.75 -9.01 22.79
C SER A 53 20.81 -10.06 23.37
N CYS A 54 19.53 -9.73 23.54
CA CYS A 54 18.58 -10.61 24.23
C CYS A 54 17.53 -11.28 23.30
N GLY A 55 17.52 -10.96 22.00
CA GLY A 55 16.55 -11.50 21.05
C GLY A 55 15.12 -10.96 21.18
N HIS A 56 14.86 -10.04 22.12
CA HIS A 56 13.53 -9.46 22.28
C HIS A 56 13.10 -8.65 21.05
N THR A 57 11.85 -8.79 20.63
CA THR A 57 11.28 -8.08 19.49
C THR A 57 11.16 -6.58 19.78
N LEU A 58 11.92 -5.78 19.03
CA LEU A 58 12.00 -4.32 19.18
C LEU A 58 10.83 -3.61 18.49
N ILE A 59 10.37 -4.17 17.37
CA ILE A 59 9.29 -3.63 16.54
C ILE A 59 8.13 -4.62 16.61
N ASP A 60 7.06 -4.26 17.30
CA ASP A 60 5.84 -5.07 17.33
C ASP A 60 5.28 -5.23 15.89
N PRO A 61 5.26 -6.45 15.33
CA PRO A 61 4.75 -6.69 13.98
C PRO A 61 3.25 -6.42 13.88
N ASN A 62 2.50 -6.56 14.97
CA ASN A 62 1.05 -6.43 15.00
C ASN A 62 0.58 -4.98 15.09
N LYS A 63 1.43 -4.09 15.61
CA LYS A 63 1.12 -2.65 15.72
C LYS A 63 0.75 -2.02 14.37
N ASN A 64 1.33 -2.51 13.28
CA ASN A 64 1.03 -2.02 11.92
C ASN A 64 -0.08 -2.80 11.19
N LEU A 65 -0.51 -3.95 11.74
CA LEU A 65 -1.50 -4.86 11.15
C LEU A 65 -2.88 -4.72 11.81
N SER A 66 -2.94 -4.38 13.11
CA SER A 66 -4.19 -4.24 13.84
C SER A 66 -5.09 -3.16 13.22
N GLY A 67 -6.35 -3.52 12.96
CA GLY A 67 -7.37 -2.62 12.40
C GLY A 67 -7.30 -2.37 10.89
N LYS A 68 -6.41 -3.03 10.14
CA LYS A 68 -6.26 -2.82 8.69
C LYS A 68 -6.81 -3.94 7.80
N HIS A 69 -7.31 -5.02 8.39
CA HIS A 69 -7.96 -6.09 7.63
C HIS A 69 -9.37 -5.66 7.25
N TYR A 70 -9.71 -5.84 5.98
CA TYR A 70 -11.07 -5.65 5.52
C TYR A 70 -11.96 -6.73 6.15
N THR A 71 -13.09 -6.31 6.70
CA THR A 71 -14.15 -7.18 7.19
C THR A 71 -15.25 -7.31 6.15
N ASP A 72 -16.10 -8.32 6.29
CA ASP A 72 -17.29 -8.46 5.43
C ASP A 72 -18.34 -7.38 5.70
N ALA A 73 -18.21 -6.61 6.78
CA ALA A 73 -19.06 -5.45 7.04
C ALA A 73 -18.63 -4.19 6.24
N ASP A 74 -17.49 -4.22 5.55
CA ASP A 74 -16.94 -3.04 4.86
C ASP A 74 -17.51 -2.83 3.44
N TRP A 75 -18.49 -3.63 3.02
CA TRP A 75 -19.13 -3.48 1.71
C TRP A 75 -20.04 -2.26 1.69
N VAL A 76 -19.85 -1.41 0.68
CA VAL A 76 -20.68 -0.23 0.43
C VAL A 76 -21.21 -0.28 -1.00
N ASP A 77 -22.50 -0.02 -1.17
CA ASP A 77 -23.13 0.00 -2.48
C ASP A 77 -22.67 1.20 -3.31
N VAL A 78 -22.47 0.98 -4.61
CA VAL A 78 -22.13 2.01 -5.60
C VAL A 78 -23.41 2.47 -6.28
N ILE A 79 -23.77 3.74 -6.09
CA ILE A 79 -24.92 4.37 -6.73
C ILE A 79 -24.61 4.64 -8.20
N SER A 80 -23.44 5.20 -8.46
CA SER A 80 -23.00 5.55 -9.81
C SER A 80 -21.49 5.51 -9.91
N ALA A 81 -20.99 5.28 -11.13
CA ALA A 81 -19.59 5.39 -11.42
C ALA A 81 -19.37 6.24 -12.67
N LYS A 82 -18.42 7.18 -12.58
CA LYS A 82 -18.04 8.07 -13.67
C LYS A 82 -16.57 7.92 -13.98
N ARG A 83 -16.25 7.79 -15.27
CA ARG A 83 -14.89 7.77 -15.77
C ARG A 83 -14.60 9.08 -16.48
N THR A 84 -13.51 9.74 -16.10
CA THR A 84 -13.10 11.02 -16.68
C THR A 84 -11.64 10.93 -17.10
N VAL A 85 -11.33 11.37 -18.32
CA VAL A 85 -9.95 11.49 -18.79
C VAL A 85 -9.28 12.65 -18.04
N ILE A 86 -8.10 12.40 -17.49
CA ILE A 86 -7.30 13.36 -16.74
C ILE A 86 -5.89 13.43 -17.30
N ASN A 87 -5.20 14.54 -17.04
CA ASN A 87 -3.82 14.76 -17.48
C ASN A 87 -2.92 15.00 -16.26
N SER A 88 -1.73 14.43 -16.29
CA SER A 88 -0.67 14.68 -15.31
C SER A 88 0.64 15.00 -16.02
N LYS A 89 1.34 16.04 -15.54
CA LYS A 89 2.67 16.40 -16.05
C LYS A 89 3.68 15.25 -15.89
N LYS A 90 3.54 14.43 -14.83
CA LYS A 90 4.46 13.33 -14.51
C LYS A 90 4.04 12.01 -15.16
N MET A 91 2.74 11.73 -15.18
CA MET A 91 2.22 10.41 -15.55
C MET A 91 1.58 10.34 -16.94
N GLY A 92 1.45 11.48 -17.64
CA GLY A 92 0.81 11.54 -18.95
C GLY A 92 -0.72 11.57 -18.83
N LYS A 93 -1.41 10.95 -19.81
CA LYS A 93 -2.88 10.82 -19.79
C LYS A 93 -3.31 9.67 -18.89
N GLY A 94 -4.39 9.89 -18.14
CA GLY A 94 -4.96 8.92 -17.22
C GLY A 94 -6.47 8.96 -17.20
N VAL A 95 -7.05 8.07 -16.40
CA VAL A 95 -8.49 8.02 -16.14
C VAL A 95 -8.71 8.07 -14.64
N LEU A 96 -9.53 9.03 -14.21
CA LEU A 96 -10.13 9.05 -12.89
C LEU A 96 -11.44 8.27 -12.94
N ILE A 97 -11.56 7.27 -12.09
CA ILE A 97 -12.81 6.55 -11.86
C ILE A 97 -13.35 6.98 -10.51
N LYS A 98 -14.51 7.65 -10.54
CA LYS A 98 -15.23 8.10 -9.36
C LYS A 98 -16.39 7.14 -9.10
N TYR A 99 -16.46 6.55 -7.92
CA TYR A 99 -17.59 5.77 -7.42
C TYR A 99 -18.32 6.58 -6.36
N THR A 100 -19.59 6.92 -6.61
CA THR A 100 -20.46 7.55 -5.61
C THR A 100 -21.14 6.46 -4.82
N LEU A 101 -21.01 6.51 -3.50
CA LEU A 101 -21.37 5.42 -2.59
C LEU A 101 -22.67 5.72 -1.87
N ASN A 102 -23.48 4.69 -1.64
CA ASN A 102 -24.76 4.79 -0.94
C ASN A 102 -24.59 4.87 0.58
N ARG A 103 -23.83 5.88 1.04
CA ARG A 103 -23.68 6.20 2.44
C ARG A 103 -23.34 7.67 2.63
N SER A 104 -23.62 8.16 3.83
CA SER A 104 -23.16 9.47 4.27
C SER A 104 -21.63 9.50 4.34
N PRO A 105 -20.97 10.61 3.95
CA PRO A 105 -19.53 10.77 4.03
C PRO A 105 -19.02 10.57 5.45
N ILE A 106 -18.00 9.73 5.62
CA ILE A 106 -17.21 9.68 6.86
C ILE A 106 -16.16 10.80 6.89
N ASP A 107 -15.58 11.06 8.07
CA ASP A 107 -14.55 12.08 8.21
C ASP A 107 -13.32 11.78 7.34
N GLY A 108 -12.77 12.81 6.71
CA GLY A 108 -11.68 12.70 5.73
C GLY A 108 -12.09 12.12 4.36
N ALA A 109 -13.35 11.76 4.14
CA ALA A 109 -13.81 11.23 2.86
C ALA A 109 -14.03 12.35 1.84
N LYS A 110 -13.82 12.01 0.56
CA LYS A 110 -14.32 12.85 -0.52
C LYS A 110 -15.85 12.73 -0.57
N LYS A 111 -16.52 13.83 -0.93
CA LYS A 111 -17.97 13.90 -0.99
C LYS A 111 -18.47 14.54 -2.27
N GLU A 112 -19.67 14.17 -2.66
CA GLU A 112 -20.40 14.76 -3.78
C GLU A 112 -21.85 14.99 -3.37
N VAL A 113 -22.44 16.10 -3.83
CA VAL A 113 -23.82 16.46 -3.51
C VAL A 113 -24.71 16.13 -4.70
N ILE A 114 -25.68 15.26 -4.50
CA ILE A 114 -26.67 14.87 -5.52
C ILE A 114 -28.06 15.16 -4.94
N GLY A 115 -28.81 16.06 -5.58
CA GLY A 115 -30.16 16.42 -5.14
C GLY A 115 -30.22 17.00 -3.72
N GLY A 116 -29.17 17.70 -3.27
CA GLY A 116 -29.07 18.27 -1.92
C GLY A 116 -28.62 17.28 -0.83
N THR A 117 -28.39 16.02 -1.16
CA THR A 117 -27.85 15.01 -0.24
C THR A 117 -26.37 14.78 -0.50
N GLU A 118 -25.56 14.74 0.56
CA GLU A 118 -24.12 14.44 0.46
C GLU A 118 -23.89 12.91 0.46
N PHE A 119 -23.10 12.44 -0.50
CA PHE A 119 -22.69 11.05 -0.64
C PHE A 119 -21.18 10.92 -0.57
N GLU A 120 -20.71 9.82 0.00
CA GLU A 120 -19.29 9.50 -0.01
C GLU A 120 -18.80 9.14 -1.42
N VAL A 121 -17.55 9.49 -1.71
CA VAL A 121 -16.91 9.25 -3.00
C VAL A 121 -15.60 8.49 -2.83
N ALA A 122 -15.47 7.38 -3.54
CA ALA A 122 -14.21 6.67 -3.73
C ALA A 122 -13.62 6.94 -5.12
N GLU A 123 -12.31 7.15 -5.18
CA GLU A 123 -11.60 7.46 -6.43
C GLU A 123 -10.47 6.46 -6.69
N GLU A 124 -10.36 6.00 -7.93
CA GLU A 124 -9.27 5.17 -8.43
C GLU A 124 -8.63 5.86 -9.64
N PHE A 125 -7.30 5.97 -9.65
CA PHE A 125 -6.53 6.61 -10.71
C PHE A 125 -5.83 5.54 -11.54
N LEU A 126 -5.96 5.64 -12.86
CA LEU A 126 -5.32 4.71 -13.80
C LEU A 126 -4.52 5.50 -14.82
N TRP A 127 -3.30 5.05 -15.10
CA TRP A 127 -2.40 5.70 -16.05
C TRP A 127 -1.98 4.69 -17.13
N PRO A 128 -2.87 4.35 -18.07
CA PRO A 128 -2.64 3.29 -19.07
C PRO A 128 -1.47 3.62 -20.02
N GLU A 129 -1.15 4.90 -20.18
CA GLU A 129 -0.08 5.42 -21.03
C GLU A 129 1.19 5.79 -20.26
N SER A 130 1.23 5.50 -18.95
CA SER A 130 2.40 5.77 -18.12
C SER A 130 3.61 4.94 -18.56
N ARG A 131 4.81 5.49 -18.38
CA ARG A 131 6.06 4.74 -18.52
C ARG A 131 6.45 3.98 -17.24
N GLU A 132 5.76 4.24 -16.14
CA GLU A 132 6.04 3.61 -14.85
C GLU A 132 5.43 2.21 -14.78
N ARG A 133 6.27 1.20 -14.52
CA ARG A 133 5.84 -0.21 -14.50
C ARG A 133 4.74 -0.49 -13.48
N LEU A 134 4.76 0.17 -12.32
CA LEU A 134 3.74 0.01 -11.28
C LEU A 134 2.38 0.51 -11.77
N ALA A 135 2.33 1.69 -12.39
CA ALA A 135 1.10 2.24 -12.94
C ALA A 135 0.50 1.35 -14.05
N LEU A 136 1.36 0.78 -14.90
CA LEU A 136 0.92 -0.17 -15.93
C LEU A 136 0.41 -1.49 -15.33
N ALA A 137 1.01 -1.97 -14.23
CA ALA A 137 0.56 -3.16 -13.53
C ALA A 137 -0.79 -2.93 -12.83
N GLU A 138 -0.99 -1.77 -12.20
CA GLU A 138 -2.27 -1.36 -11.61
C GLU A 138 -3.37 -1.26 -12.68
N HIS A 139 -3.04 -0.67 -13.83
CA HIS A 139 -3.94 -0.64 -14.99
C HIS A 139 -4.30 -2.04 -15.48
N ALA A 140 -3.32 -2.92 -15.69
CA ALA A 140 -3.58 -4.29 -16.11
C ALA A 140 -4.44 -5.06 -15.10
N LYS A 141 -4.21 -4.85 -13.80
CA LYS A 141 -4.99 -5.42 -12.69
C LYS A 141 -6.43 -4.89 -12.69
N PHE A 142 -6.62 -3.60 -12.94
CA PHE A 142 -7.95 -3.02 -13.09
C PHE A 142 -8.69 -3.69 -14.26
N VAL A 143 -8.08 -3.75 -15.43
CA VAL A 143 -8.71 -4.31 -16.64
C VAL A 143 -9.10 -5.79 -16.45
N SER A 144 -8.24 -6.60 -15.83
CA SER A 144 -8.57 -8.00 -15.58
C SER A 144 -9.71 -8.20 -14.58
N ARG A 145 -9.89 -7.26 -13.64
CA ARG A 145 -10.98 -7.30 -12.66
C ARG A 145 -12.29 -6.76 -13.20
N HIS A 146 -12.27 -5.83 -14.16
CA HIS A 146 -13.50 -5.22 -14.68
C HIS A 146 -14.02 -5.89 -15.95
N ILE A 147 -13.23 -6.73 -16.60
CA ILE A 147 -13.67 -7.52 -17.76
C ILE A 147 -13.98 -8.95 -17.32
N LYS A 148 -15.16 -9.45 -17.70
CA LYS A 148 -15.58 -10.82 -17.37
C LYS A 148 -14.57 -11.86 -17.90
N PRO A 149 -14.23 -12.90 -17.10
CA PRO A 149 -13.39 -13.99 -17.58
C PRO A 149 -14.02 -14.66 -18.82
N GLY A 150 -13.21 -14.95 -19.83
CA GLY A 150 -13.67 -15.47 -21.13
C GLY A 150 -13.98 -14.39 -22.19
N PHE A 151 -14.18 -13.13 -21.79
CA PHE A 151 -14.33 -12.01 -22.74
C PHE A 151 -13.01 -11.39 -23.17
N LEU A 152 -11.91 -11.65 -22.44
CA LEU A 152 -10.56 -11.12 -22.69
C LEU A 152 -9.92 -11.63 -23.99
N LYS A 153 -10.47 -11.27 -25.15
CA LYS A 153 -9.80 -11.41 -26.45
C LYS A 153 -8.61 -10.42 -26.50
N PRO A 154 -7.50 -10.77 -27.17
CA PRO A 154 -6.36 -9.86 -27.36
C PRO A 154 -6.76 -8.47 -27.88
N ILE A 155 -7.78 -8.41 -28.75
CA ILE A 155 -8.34 -7.17 -29.32
C ILE A 155 -8.98 -6.27 -28.24
N GLN A 156 -9.68 -6.84 -27.25
CA GLN A 156 -10.27 -6.04 -26.17
C GLN A 156 -9.20 -5.45 -25.25
N LYS A 157 -8.07 -6.16 -25.02
CA LYS A 157 -6.92 -5.61 -24.31
C LYS A 157 -6.20 -4.50 -25.10
N LEU A 158 -6.20 -4.57 -26.43
CA LEU A 158 -5.64 -3.51 -27.29
C LEU A 158 -6.48 -2.22 -27.22
N ASN A 159 -7.80 -2.35 -27.15
CA ASN A 159 -8.75 -1.24 -27.09
C ASN A 159 -8.87 -0.55 -25.71
N ILE A 160 -7.98 -0.85 -24.77
CA ILE A 160 -7.99 -0.25 -23.42
C ILE A 160 -6.58 0.29 -23.07
N ARG A 161 -5.72 0.49 -24.08
CA ARG A 161 -4.33 0.97 -23.87
C ARG A 161 -4.19 2.48 -23.73
N SER A 162 -5.20 3.25 -24.11
CA SER A 162 -5.21 4.72 -23.94
C SER A 162 -6.24 5.15 -22.90
N ALA A 163 -6.03 6.33 -22.33
CA ALA A 163 -6.95 6.91 -21.36
C ALA A 163 -8.33 7.14 -21.98
N GLU A 164 -8.40 7.64 -23.22
CA GLU A 164 -9.66 7.86 -23.93
C GLU A 164 -10.40 6.55 -24.20
N ALA A 165 -9.68 5.50 -24.59
CA ALA A 165 -10.29 4.21 -24.87
C ALA A 165 -10.82 3.59 -23.56
N LEU A 166 -10.04 3.62 -22.48
CA LEU A 166 -10.45 3.16 -21.16
C LEU A 166 -11.68 3.91 -20.61
N ALA A 167 -11.73 5.25 -20.76
CA ALA A 167 -12.85 6.04 -20.26
C ALA A 167 -14.18 5.71 -20.98
N ASN A 168 -14.12 5.49 -22.30
CA ASN A 168 -15.31 5.32 -23.15
C ASN A 168 -15.70 3.86 -23.42
N ASN A 169 -14.95 2.87 -22.90
CA ASN A 169 -15.21 1.47 -23.20
C ASN A 169 -16.40 0.90 -22.40
N GLY A 170 -17.47 0.50 -23.10
CA GLY A 170 -18.66 -0.11 -22.50
C GLY A 170 -18.47 -1.55 -21.98
N ALA A 171 -17.36 -2.22 -22.31
CA ALA A 171 -17.07 -3.58 -21.83
C ALA A 171 -16.50 -3.62 -20.41
N ILE A 172 -16.13 -2.46 -19.85
CA ILE A 172 -15.65 -2.34 -18.48
C ILE A 172 -16.87 -2.33 -17.57
N ASP A 173 -17.07 -3.45 -16.87
CA ASP A 173 -18.13 -3.64 -15.90
C ASP A 173 -17.94 -2.69 -14.71
N ILE A 174 -19.04 -2.26 -14.08
CA ILE A 174 -19.02 -1.35 -12.94
C ILE A 174 -19.37 -2.17 -11.69
N PRO A 175 -18.58 -2.10 -10.60
CA PRO A 175 -18.94 -2.79 -9.38
C PRO A 175 -20.26 -2.26 -8.83
N ALA A 176 -21.11 -3.18 -8.37
CA ALA A 176 -22.31 -2.90 -7.61
C ALA A 176 -21.97 -2.50 -6.17
N ARG A 177 -20.93 -3.12 -5.59
CA ARG A 177 -20.44 -2.83 -4.24
C ARG A 177 -18.92 -2.85 -4.21
N ILE A 178 -18.32 -2.05 -3.32
CA ILE A 178 -16.88 -2.04 -3.10
C ILE A 178 -16.57 -2.08 -1.60
N THR A 179 -15.40 -2.61 -1.24
CA THR A 179 -14.77 -2.31 0.06
C THR A 179 -13.70 -1.25 -0.14
N HIS A 180 -13.71 -0.22 0.71
CA HIS A 180 -12.67 0.80 0.68
C HIS A 180 -12.42 1.38 2.07
N ARG A 181 -11.24 1.98 2.23
CA ARG A 181 -10.87 2.75 3.42
C ARG A 181 -10.19 4.04 3.00
N ILE A 182 -10.19 5.05 3.86
CA ILE A 182 -9.48 6.29 3.63
C ILE A 182 -8.09 6.16 4.25
N ASN A 183 -7.04 6.45 3.47
CA ASN A 183 -5.68 6.50 4.01
C ASN A 183 -5.40 7.84 4.69
N GLU A 184 -4.23 7.96 5.32
CA GLU A 184 -3.74 9.20 5.95
C GLU A 184 -3.68 10.41 5.00
N LYS A 185 -3.71 10.18 3.68
CA LYS A 185 -3.69 11.21 2.63
C LYS A 185 -5.09 11.57 2.11
N GLY A 186 -6.17 11.07 2.72
CA GLY A 186 -7.54 11.31 2.26
C GLY A 186 -7.88 10.60 0.94
N ILE A 187 -7.10 9.60 0.54
CA ILE A 187 -7.31 8.83 -0.70
C ILE A 187 -7.97 7.50 -0.35
N SER A 188 -9.00 7.14 -1.13
CA SER A 188 -9.65 5.85 -1.04
C SER A 188 -8.74 4.71 -1.48
N VAL A 189 -8.57 3.72 -0.61
CA VAL A 189 -7.89 2.46 -0.90
C VAL A 189 -8.97 1.39 -1.08
N ILE A 190 -9.30 1.11 -2.33
CA ILE A 190 -10.32 0.14 -2.73
C ILE A 190 -9.68 -1.25 -2.82
N HIS A 191 -10.29 -2.25 -2.19
CA HIS A 191 -9.75 -3.61 -2.16
C HIS A 191 -10.61 -4.60 -2.94
N ARG A 192 -11.80 -4.93 -2.42
CA ARG A 192 -12.71 -5.89 -3.05
C ARG A 192 -13.77 -5.16 -3.87
N LYS A 193 -14.16 -5.76 -4.99
CA LYS A 193 -15.17 -5.25 -5.92
C LYS A 193 -16.15 -6.37 -6.26
N GLU A 194 -17.43 -6.17 -6.00
CA GLU A 194 -18.50 -7.09 -6.38
C GLU A 194 -19.29 -6.48 -7.53
N PHE A 195 -19.51 -7.24 -8.59
CA PHE A 195 -20.23 -6.81 -9.80
C PHE A 195 -21.66 -7.33 -9.79
N ASN A 196 -22.55 -6.71 -10.57
CA ASN A 196 -23.96 -7.13 -10.71
C ASN A 196 -24.14 -8.61 -11.14
N SER A 197 -23.09 -9.23 -11.69
CA SER A 197 -23.06 -10.66 -12.02
C SER A 197 -22.84 -11.59 -10.81
N GLY A 198 -22.67 -11.06 -9.60
CA GLY A 198 -22.25 -11.81 -8.40
C GLY A 198 -20.75 -12.14 -8.38
N ARG A 199 -20.00 -11.71 -9.41
CA ARG A 199 -18.55 -11.90 -9.48
C ARG A 199 -17.86 -10.99 -8.48
N ILE A 200 -16.97 -11.55 -7.67
CA ILE A 200 -16.10 -10.80 -6.75
C ILE A 200 -14.68 -10.78 -7.31
N ALA A 201 -14.03 -9.62 -7.26
CA ALA A 201 -12.65 -9.41 -7.70
C ALA A 201 -11.82 -8.75 -6.59
N GLU A 202 -10.62 -9.28 -6.36
CA GLU A 202 -9.70 -8.86 -5.28
C GLU A 202 -8.35 -8.34 -5.78
#